data_AF-A0AAX2J4W5-F1
#
_entry.id   AF-A0AAX2J4W5-F1
#
_cell.length_a   1.000
_cell.length_b   1.000
_cell.length_c   1.000
_cell.angle_alpha   90.00
_cell.angle_beta   90.00
_cell.angle_gamma   90.00
#
_symmetry.space_group_name_H-M   'P 1'
#
loop_
_entity.id
_entity.type
_entity.pdbx_description
1 polymer ?
#
loop_
_entity_poly.entity_id
_entity_poly.type
_entity_poly.pdbx_seq_one_letter_code
_entity_poly.pdbx_strand_id
1 'polypeptide(L)'
;MTTNNHNFGDNNTLGDYNKLGNCNKLGSSFKFGKWLKMEGVEVINFMTMANVDGSGRQIQIIVHTKGLLIRAGCFVGTLDEFCAKAESEYKTRYSKVVRAVAEAFYADVIASGETGGWDE
;
A
#
# COMPACT_ATOMS: atom_id res chain seq x y z
N MET A 1 5.55 20.93 -5.20
CA MET A 1 5.50 19.94 -4.11
C MET A 1 6.73 19.05 -4.22
N THR A 2 7.63 19.08 -3.25
CA THR A 2 8.78 18.16 -3.19
C THR A 2 8.27 16.76 -2.84
N THR A 3 8.31 15.84 -3.80
CA THR A 3 8.11 14.41 -3.52
C THR A 3 9.40 13.87 -2.94
N ASN A 4 9.44 13.68 -1.62
CA ASN A 4 10.56 13.01 -0.96
C ASN A 4 10.36 11.50 -1.11
N ASN A 5 11.08 10.91 -2.06
CA ASN A 5 11.11 9.47 -2.28
C ASN A 5 12.21 8.86 -1.43
N HIS A 6 11.88 7.92 -0.55
CA HIS A 6 12.86 7.16 0.21
C HIS A 6 12.84 5.69 -0.22
N ASN A 7 14.03 5.09 -0.27
CA ASN A 7 14.20 3.66 -0.46
C ASN A 7 14.61 3.07 0.89
N PHE A 8 13.67 2.49 1.60
CA PHE A 8 13.95 1.68 2.79
C PHE A 8 14.16 0.24 2.34
N GLY A 9 15.35 -0.29 2.56
CA GLY A 9 15.66 -1.70 2.31
C GLY A 9 14.90 -2.64 3.24
N ASP A 10 15.30 -3.90 3.26
CA ASP A 10 14.72 -4.90 4.15
C ASP A 10 15.05 -4.62 5.63
N ASN A 11 14.21 -5.14 6.53
CA ASN A 11 14.42 -5.12 7.98
C ASN A 11 14.49 -3.72 8.62
N ASN A 12 13.85 -2.72 8.00
CA ASN A 12 13.67 -1.41 8.62
C ASN A 12 12.50 -1.42 9.60
N THR A 13 12.65 -0.72 10.72
CA THR A 13 11.57 -0.45 11.67
C THR A 13 11.48 1.06 11.87
N LEU A 14 10.34 1.65 11.52
CA LEU A 14 10.01 3.02 11.87
C LEU A 14 9.11 3.01 13.10
N GLY A 15 9.38 3.90 14.06
CA GLY A 15 8.54 4.08 15.24
C GLY A 15 7.21 4.78 14.93
N ASP A 16 6.66 5.43 15.94
CA ASP A 16 5.37 6.13 15.84
C ASP A 16 5.50 7.48 15.12
N TYR A 17 4.38 8.01 14.63
CA TYR A 17 4.24 9.36 14.04
C TYR A 17 5.05 9.63 12.77
N ASN A 18 5.41 8.57 12.04
CA ASN A 18 6.13 8.71 10.78
C ASN A 18 5.24 9.24 9.66
N LYS A 19 5.81 10.09 8.80
CA LYS A 19 5.17 10.57 7.58
C LYS A 19 6.04 10.25 6.38
N LEU A 20 5.57 9.32 5.57
CA LEU A 20 6.20 8.97 4.30
C LEU A 20 5.53 9.76 3.17
N GLY A 21 6.35 10.36 2.32
CA GLY A 21 5.89 11.05 1.12
C GLY A 21 5.33 10.08 0.07
N ASN A 22 5.32 10.52 -1.18
CA ASN A 22 4.87 9.67 -2.27
C ASN A 22 6.02 8.81 -2.79
N CYS A 23 5.70 7.66 -3.39
CA CYS A 23 6.65 6.82 -4.13
C CYS A 23 7.75 6.14 -3.30
N ASN A 24 7.52 5.90 -2.02
CA ASN A 24 8.49 5.18 -1.20
C ASN A 24 8.62 3.72 -1.62
N LYS A 25 9.83 3.17 -1.58
CA LYS A 25 10.06 1.72 -1.69
C LYS A 25 10.34 1.17 -0.30
N LEU A 26 9.63 0.11 0.07
CA LEU A 26 9.69 -0.50 1.39
C LEU A 26 10.14 -1.94 1.24
N GLY A 27 11.17 -2.35 1.99
CA GLY A 27 11.62 -3.73 1.97
C GLY A 27 10.58 -4.73 2.49
N SER A 28 10.82 -6.00 2.20
CA SER A 28 9.95 -7.15 2.50
C SER A 28 9.62 -7.34 3.98
N SER A 29 10.51 -6.91 4.88
CA SER A 29 10.38 -7.06 6.34
C SER A 29 10.24 -5.71 7.06
N PHE A 30 9.71 -4.70 6.36
CA PHE A 30 9.50 -3.37 6.92
C PHE A 30 8.41 -3.39 8.01
N LYS A 31 8.68 -2.72 9.13
CA LYS A 31 7.75 -2.52 10.25
C LYS A 31 7.53 -1.03 10.50
N PHE A 32 6.33 -0.67 10.95
CA PHE A 32 5.96 0.69 11.30
C PHE A 32 5.21 0.73 12.63
N GLY A 33 5.36 1.85 13.34
CA GLY A 33 4.59 2.16 14.54
C GLY A 33 3.25 2.84 14.24
N LYS A 34 2.58 3.29 15.29
CA LYS A 34 1.28 3.95 15.25
C LYS A 34 1.33 5.31 14.54
N TRP A 35 0.16 5.77 14.12
CA TRP A 35 -0.05 7.07 13.48
C TRP A 35 0.77 7.29 12.20
N LEU A 36 1.06 6.22 11.44
CA LEU A 36 1.74 6.30 10.15
C LEU A 36 0.87 7.04 9.12
N LYS A 37 1.44 8.07 8.49
CA LYS A 37 0.86 8.71 7.29
C LYS A 37 1.67 8.39 6.06
N MET A 38 1.01 7.95 4.98
CA MET A 38 1.67 7.62 3.70
C MET A 38 0.73 7.94 2.54
N GLU A 39 1.27 8.45 1.42
CA GLU A 39 0.47 8.87 0.25
C GLU A 39 -0.70 9.82 0.61
N GLY A 40 -0.54 10.60 1.68
CA GLY A 40 -1.55 11.55 2.17
C GLY A 40 -2.68 10.95 3.01
N VAL A 41 -2.67 9.65 3.32
CA VAL A 41 -3.71 8.98 4.12
C VAL A 41 -3.20 8.52 5.50
N GLU A 42 -4.15 8.34 6.42
CA GLU A 42 -3.95 7.80 7.77
C GLU A 42 -3.98 6.27 7.70
N VAL A 43 -2.80 5.66 7.70
CA VAL A 43 -2.63 4.23 7.47
C VAL A 43 -3.06 3.47 8.72
N ILE A 44 -3.88 2.43 8.52
CA ILE A 44 -4.21 1.43 9.53
C ILE A 44 -3.20 0.28 9.41
N ASN A 45 -3.14 -0.32 8.22
CA ASN A 45 -2.20 -1.37 7.89
C ASN A 45 -1.85 -1.33 6.39
N PHE A 46 -0.72 -1.91 5.99
CA PHE A 46 -0.40 -2.08 4.58
C PHE A 46 0.38 -3.37 4.33
N MET A 47 0.24 -3.87 3.11
CA MET A 47 1.01 -5.01 2.60
C MET A 47 1.79 -4.57 1.37
N THR A 48 2.99 -5.13 1.17
CA THR A 48 3.68 -5.02 -0.11
C THR A 48 3.62 -6.34 -0.87
N MET A 49 3.41 -6.27 -2.17
CA MET A 49 3.53 -7.43 -3.06
C MET A 49 4.52 -7.08 -4.17
N ALA A 50 5.26 -8.08 -4.66
CA ALA A 50 6.22 -7.89 -5.73
C ALA A 50 6.03 -8.94 -6.83
N ASN A 51 6.43 -8.56 -8.04
CA ASN A 51 6.52 -9.45 -9.20
C ASN A 51 5.22 -10.21 -9.55
N VAL A 52 4.07 -9.60 -9.33
CA VAL A 52 2.74 -10.20 -9.54
C VAL A 52 2.50 -10.64 -11.00
N ASP A 53 3.03 -9.89 -11.96
CA ASP A 53 2.86 -10.11 -13.40
C ASP A 53 4.18 -10.42 -14.14
N GLY A 54 5.27 -10.68 -13.41
CA GLY A 54 6.59 -10.91 -14.01
C GLY A 54 7.40 -9.65 -14.34
N SER A 55 6.87 -8.45 -14.06
CA SER A 55 7.57 -7.20 -14.37
C SER A 55 8.58 -6.73 -13.32
N GLY A 56 8.74 -7.47 -12.22
CA GLY A 56 9.58 -7.06 -11.09
C GLY A 56 9.06 -5.84 -10.30
N ARG A 57 7.86 -5.33 -10.62
CA ARG A 57 7.27 -4.19 -9.91
C ARG A 57 6.83 -4.57 -8.49
N GLN A 58 7.05 -3.66 -7.57
CA GLN A 58 6.48 -3.68 -6.23
C GLN A 58 5.21 -2.83 -6.20
N ILE A 59 4.22 -3.29 -5.45
CA ILE A 59 3.00 -2.57 -5.10
C ILE A 59 2.84 -2.50 -3.60
N GLN A 60 2.13 -1.48 -3.13
CA GLN A 60 1.65 -1.37 -1.76
C GLN A 60 0.12 -1.33 -1.79
N ILE A 61 -0.48 -2.20 -0.99
CA ILE A 61 -1.91 -2.23 -0.72
C ILE A 61 -2.08 -1.60 0.65
N ILE A 62 -2.70 -0.42 0.69
CA ILE A 62 -2.74 0.43 1.89
C ILE A 62 -4.19 0.51 2.37
N VAL A 63 -4.45 -0.06 3.54
CA VAL A 63 -5.72 0.11 4.25
C VAL A 63 -5.61 1.35 5.14
N HIS A 64 -6.56 2.25 5.01
CA HIS A 64 -6.58 3.53 5.72
C HIS A 64 -7.96 3.80 6.31
N THR A 65 -8.06 4.81 7.18
CA THR A 65 -9.29 5.19 7.91
C THR A 65 -10.52 5.50 7.05
N LYS A 66 -10.37 5.58 5.72
CA LYS A 66 -11.44 5.90 4.77
C LYS A 66 -11.62 4.83 3.68
N GLY A 67 -10.91 3.70 3.75
CA GLY A 67 -10.98 2.65 2.74
C GLY A 67 -9.61 2.06 2.37
N LEU A 68 -9.42 1.86 1.07
CA LEU A 68 -8.27 1.16 0.50
C LEU A 68 -7.65 1.98 -0.65
N LEU A 69 -6.32 2.05 -0.66
CA LEU A 69 -5.52 2.71 -1.68
C LEU A 69 -4.47 1.76 -2.26
N ILE A 70 -4.24 1.82 -3.57
CA ILE A 70 -3.19 1.07 -4.26
C ILE A 70 -2.07 2.02 -4.70
N ARG A 71 -0.84 1.68 -4.34
CA ARG A 71 0.38 2.36 -4.79
C ARG A 71 1.23 1.45 -5.67
N ALA A 72 1.42 1.83 -6.94
CA ALA A 72 2.19 1.03 -7.89
C ALA A 72 2.96 1.90 -8.90
N GLY A 73 4.28 2.03 -8.75
CA GLY A 73 5.11 2.78 -9.70
C GLY A 73 4.76 4.27 -9.78
N CYS A 74 4.07 4.73 -10.82
CA CYS A 74 3.56 6.10 -10.91
C CYS A 74 2.08 6.22 -10.54
N PHE A 75 1.41 5.11 -10.24
CA PHE A 75 -0.01 5.06 -9.92
C PHE A 75 -0.25 5.19 -8.41
N VAL A 76 -1.17 6.07 -8.02
CA VAL A 76 -1.77 6.15 -6.68
C VAL A 76 -3.27 6.34 -6.90
N GLY A 77 -4.10 5.48 -6.32
CA GLY A 77 -5.55 5.58 -6.52
C GLY A 77 -6.31 4.42 -5.88
N THR A 78 -7.62 4.40 -6.12
CA THR A 78 -8.50 3.33 -5.64
C THR A 78 -8.21 1.99 -6.31
N LEU A 79 -8.73 0.91 -5.73
CA LEU A 79 -8.62 -0.43 -6.33
C LEU A 79 -9.29 -0.52 -7.70
N ASP A 80 -10.44 0.11 -7.89
CA ASP A 80 -11.16 0.09 -9.17
C ASP A 80 -10.41 0.87 -10.25
N GLU A 81 -9.88 2.05 -9.93
CA GLU A 81 -9.03 2.82 -10.86
C GLU A 81 -7.77 2.05 -11.24
N PHE A 82 -7.16 1.35 -10.27
CA PHE A 82 -5.99 0.52 -10.53
C PHE A 82 -6.32 -0.62 -11.50
N CYS A 83 -7.39 -1.36 -11.23
CA CYS A 83 -7.83 -2.48 -12.08
C CYS A 83 -8.16 -2.01 -13.49
N ALA A 84 -8.95 -0.94 -13.63
CA ALA A 84 -9.31 -0.37 -14.93
C ALA A 84 -8.07 0.03 -15.73
N LYS A 85 -7.08 0.67 -15.08
CA LYS A 85 -5.81 1.02 -15.73
C LYS A 85 -5.01 -0.22 -16.13
N ALA A 86 -4.85 -1.19 -15.24
CA ALA A 86 -4.11 -2.42 -15.51
C ALA A 86 -4.73 -3.20 -16.69
N GLU A 87 -6.06 -3.28 -16.75
CA GLU A 87 -6.79 -3.95 -17.83
C GLU A 87 -6.66 -3.21 -19.16
N SER A 88 -6.68 -1.88 -19.15
CA SER A 88 -6.42 -1.07 -20.36
C SER A 88 -5.01 -1.29 -20.95
N GLU A 89 -4.07 -1.73 -20.12
CA GLU A 89 -2.69 -2.08 -20.50
C GLU A 89 -2.51 -3.59 -20.75
N TYR A 90 -3.61 -4.35 -20.88
CA TYR A 90 -3.64 -5.80 -21.08
C TYR A 90 -3.01 -6.62 -19.94
N LYS A 91 -2.84 -6.03 -18.74
CA LYS A 91 -2.26 -6.69 -17.56
C LYS A 91 -3.33 -7.41 -16.73
N THR A 92 -4.03 -8.34 -17.37
CA THR A 92 -5.19 -9.04 -16.77
C THR A 92 -4.81 -9.82 -15.49
N ARG A 93 -3.67 -10.51 -15.48
CA ARG A 93 -3.17 -11.20 -14.27
C ARG A 93 -2.94 -10.22 -13.13
N TYR A 94 -2.35 -9.07 -13.44
CA TYR A 94 -2.04 -8.03 -12.47
C TYR A 94 -3.31 -7.49 -11.81
N SER A 95 -4.31 -7.11 -12.62
CA SER A 95 -5.61 -6.65 -12.10
C SER A 95 -6.27 -7.68 -11.19
N LYS A 96 -6.42 -8.92 -11.67
CA LYS A 96 -7.16 -9.98 -10.95
C LYS A 96 -6.49 -10.38 -9.63
N VAL A 97 -5.18 -10.58 -9.63
CA VAL A 97 -4.44 -11.00 -8.42
C VAL A 97 -4.43 -9.88 -7.38
N VAL A 98 -4.17 -8.64 -7.80
CA VAL A 98 -4.16 -7.51 -6.86
C VAL A 98 -5.55 -7.27 -6.28
N ARG A 99 -6.62 -7.36 -7.08
CA ARG A 99 -8.00 -7.24 -6.58
C ARG A 99 -8.30 -8.29 -5.52
N ALA A 100 -8.06 -9.56 -5.81
CA ALA A 100 -8.35 -10.64 -4.89
C ALA A 100 -7.60 -10.49 -3.56
N VAL A 101 -6.30 -10.14 -3.61
CA VAL A 101 -5.50 -9.96 -2.39
C VAL A 101 -5.91 -8.71 -1.64
N ALA A 102 -6.17 -7.60 -2.33
CA ALA A 102 -6.53 -6.35 -1.69
C ALA A 102 -7.90 -6.41 -1.01
N GLU A 103 -8.89 -7.06 -1.62
CA GLU A 103 -10.21 -7.28 -1.02
C GLU A 103 -10.09 -8.20 0.22
N ALA A 104 -9.33 -9.29 0.12
CA ALA A 104 -9.11 -10.20 1.24
C ALA A 104 -8.37 -9.52 2.41
N PHE A 105 -7.31 -8.76 2.10
CA PHE A 105 -6.53 -8.04 3.11
C PHE A 105 -7.33 -6.92 3.77
N TYR A 106 -8.11 -6.16 3.00
CA TYR A 106 -8.99 -5.14 3.55
C TYR A 106 -10.02 -5.74 4.50
N ALA A 107 -10.68 -6.84 4.11
CA ALA A 107 -11.66 -7.50 4.97
C ALA A 107 -11.04 -8.01 6.29
N ASP A 108 -9.83 -8.57 6.24
CA ASP A 108 -9.08 -9.04 7.40
C ASP A 108 -8.75 -7.90 8.38
N VAL A 109 -8.19 -6.79 7.87
CA VAL A 109 -7.83 -5.61 8.69
C VAL A 109 -9.07 -5.00 9.36
N ILE A 110 -10.21 -4.95 8.67
CA ILE A 110 -11.46 -4.47 9.27
C ILE A 110 -11.98 -5.45 10.34
N ALA A 111 -11.88 -6.76 10.08
CA ALA A 111 -12.34 -7.78 11.02
C ALA A 111 -11.47 -7.88 12.28
N SER A 112 -10.16 -7.59 12.17
CA SER A 112 -9.23 -7.58 13.31
C SER A 112 -9.45 -6.38 14.25
N GLY A 113 -10.15 -5.34 13.78
CA GLY A 113 -10.38 -4.11 14.55
C GLY A 113 -9.13 -3.25 14.69
N GLU A 114 -8.13 -3.45 13.84
CA GLU A 114 -6.93 -2.62 13.81
C GLU A 114 -7.28 -1.16 13.48
N THR A 115 -6.67 -0.23 14.20
CA THR A 115 -6.95 1.20 14.06
C THR A 115 -5.75 2.01 13.60
N GLY A 116 -4.56 1.40 13.55
CA GLY A 116 -3.30 2.13 13.33
C GLY A 116 -2.96 3.13 14.45
N GLY A 117 -3.64 3.05 15.60
CA GLY A 117 -3.55 4.00 16.71
C GLY A 117 -4.42 5.26 16.54
N TRP A 118 -5.23 5.37 15.48
CA TRP A 118 -6.03 6.58 15.21
C TRP A 118 -7.24 6.77 16.14
N ASP A 119 -7.53 5.80 17.01
CA ASP A 119 -8.57 5.83 18.05
C ASP A 119 -8.03 6.10 19.46
N GLU A 120 -6.70 6.15 19.64
CA GLU A 120 -5.99 6.47 20.88
C GLU A 120 -5.79 7.98 21.07
#